data_AF-X1J7H5-F1
#
_entry.id   AF-X1J7H5-F1
#
_cell.length_a   1.000
_cell.length_b   1.000
_cell.length_c   1.000
_cell.angle_alpha   90.00
_cell.angle_beta   90.00
_cell.angle_gamma   90.00
#
_symmetry.space_group_name_H-M   'P 1'
#
loop_
_entity.id
_entity.type
_entity.pdbx_description
1 polymer ?
#
loop_
_entity_poly.entity_id
_entity_poly.type
_entity_poly.pdbx_seq_one_letter_code
_entity_poly.pdbx_strand_id
1 'polypeptide(L)'
;MIEVALQYNNSFTEATFSFANCVNTRDGGSHLTGFRSALTRALNDYARKNKLIKDSEPNLTGDDVREGSVSIINVKLPKPQFEGQTKTKLGNPEVRSQVEFAVVDNLSLYLEQHPEEARAIIGKCLTTAKAREAARKARDLVLKKSGFEASTLPGKLADCSEKDPALCELYLVEGDSAGGSAKQGRDRRFQAILPLKGKILNVEKATKDKIIEHEELRAIVTALRANVDGELDLAKLRYHRIIIMTDADVDGSHIRTLLLTFFYRHMAELINGGYLFIAQPPLYRIKSGKQQFWIYSEQERERKIKELEGTKLEVQRYKGLGEMSPEQLWSTTMDPATRTLLQVEIADAIAADQAFHMLMGNEVLPRKNFIQAHAQNVRNLDI
;
A
#
# COMPACT_ATOMS: atom_id res chain seq x y z
N MET A 1 17.57 16.20 -23.57
CA MET A 1 16.80 17.31 -22.98
C MET A 1 16.22 16.83 -21.67
N ILE A 2 16.28 17.64 -20.61
CA ILE A 2 15.80 17.29 -19.27
C ILE A 2 14.81 18.38 -18.86
N GLU A 3 13.60 17.99 -18.50
CA GLU A 3 12.53 18.88 -18.05
C GLU A 3 12.08 18.41 -16.66
N VAL A 4 12.09 19.31 -15.68
CA VAL A 4 11.68 19.02 -14.31
C VAL A 4 10.73 20.10 -13.82
N ALA A 5 9.59 19.70 -13.28
CA ALA A 5 8.69 20.55 -12.53
C ALA A 5 8.64 20.07 -11.08
N LEU A 6 8.77 20.99 -10.14
CA LEU A 6 8.77 20.72 -8.71
C LEU A 6 7.87 21.74 -8.01
N GLN A 7 7.00 21.24 -7.13
CA GLN A 7 6.18 22.10 -6.28
C GLN A 7 6.05 21.48 -4.89
N TYR A 8 6.28 22.27 -3.85
CA TYR A 8 5.95 21.88 -2.49
C TYR A 8 4.52 22.25 -2.15
N ASN A 9 3.87 21.42 -1.36
CA ASN A 9 2.53 21.65 -0.83
C ASN A 9 2.53 21.56 0.70
N ASN A 10 1.37 21.64 1.35
CA ASN A 10 1.26 21.55 2.82
C ASN A 10 1.07 20.11 3.34
N SER A 11 1.03 19.12 2.45
CA SER A 11 0.87 17.71 2.83
C SER A 11 2.19 17.09 3.29
N PHE A 12 2.10 15.85 3.78
CA PHE A 12 3.24 15.02 4.20
C PHE A 12 3.50 13.85 3.24
N THR A 13 2.89 13.86 2.05
CA THR A 13 3.01 12.80 1.05
C THR A 13 3.96 13.21 -0.07
N GLU A 14 4.92 12.37 -0.42
CA GLU A 14 5.72 12.54 -1.65
C GLU A 14 4.90 12.04 -2.84
N ALA A 15 4.90 12.81 -3.94
CA ALA A 15 4.39 12.35 -5.23
C ALA A 15 5.42 12.66 -6.34
N THR A 16 6.14 11.64 -6.79
CA THR A 16 7.17 11.80 -7.82
C THR A 16 6.83 10.95 -9.05
N PHE A 17 6.69 11.60 -10.20
CA PHE A 17 6.41 10.95 -11.48
C PHE A 17 7.61 11.10 -12.40
N SER A 18 8.07 9.98 -12.99
CA SER A 18 9.27 9.96 -13.82
C SER A 18 8.99 9.38 -15.20
N PHE A 19 9.57 10.00 -16.22
CA PHE A 19 9.33 9.67 -17.62
C PHE A 19 10.64 9.69 -18.41
N ALA A 20 10.78 8.74 -19.32
CA ALA A 20 11.85 8.72 -20.32
C ALA A 20 11.23 8.59 -21.72
N ASN A 21 11.43 9.58 -22.58
CA ASN A 21 10.81 9.66 -23.92
C ASN A 21 9.28 9.44 -23.89
N CYS A 22 8.59 10.10 -22.96
CA CYS A 22 7.14 9.96 -22.71
C CYS A 22 6.69 8.58 -22.20
N VAL A 23 7.60 7.65 -21.92
CA VAL A 23 7.30 6.37 -21.26
C VAL A 23 7.41 6.55 -19.76
N ASN A 24 6.36 6.18 -19.02
CA ASN A 24 6.37 6.23 -17.56
C ASN A 24 7.31 5.16 -16.99
N THR A 25 8.34 5.60 -16.27
CA THR A 25 9.31 4.73 -15.60
C THR A 25 8.89 4.49 -14.16
N ARG A 26 7.95 3.56 -13.97
CA ARG A 26 7.32 3.24 -12.66
C ARG A 26 8.30 2.77 -11.60
N ASP A 27 9.32 2.02 -12.02
CA ASP A 27 10.37 1.49 -11.14
C ASP A 27 11.54 2.48 -11.00
N GLY A 28 11.39 3.69 -11.55
CA GLY A 28 12.37 4.76 -11.50
C GLY A 28 13.52 4.58 -12.49
N GLY A 29 14.75 4.75 -12.02
CA GLY A 29 15.96 4.62 -12.84
C GLY A 29 16.96 5.75 -12.62
N SER A 30 17.97 5.80 -13.49
CA SER A 30 19.12 6.69 -13.35
C SER A 30 18.75 8.17 -13.25
N HIS A 31 17.76 8.63 -14.04
CA HIS A 31 17.21 9.99 -14.00
C HIS A 31 16.55 10.33 -12.65
N LEU A 32 15.71 9.43 -12.13
CA LEU A 32 15.05 9.63 -10.84
C LEU A 32 16.08 9.67 -9.70
N THR A 33 17.06 8.76 -9.70
CA THR A 33 18.15 8.76 -8.71
C THR A 33 18.94 10.07 -8.77
N GLY A 34 19.28 10.55 -9.97
CA GLY A 34 19.98 11.83 -10.16
C GLY A 34 19.19 13.02 -9.61
N PHE A 35 17.88 13.07 -9.89
CA PHE A 35 16.99 14.11 -9.34
C PHE A 35 16.94 14.08 -7.81
N ARG A 36 16.75 12.89 -7.20
CA ARG A 36 16.69 12.74 -5.74
C ARG A 36 17.98 13.20 -5.06
N SER A 37 19.13 12.84 -5.65
CA SER A 37 20.44 13.31 -5.16
C SER A 37 20.59 14.82 -5.29
N ALA A 38 20.22 15.40 -6.44
CA ALA A 38 20.28 16.84 -6.66
C ALA A 38 19.39 17.64 -5.70
N LEU A 39 18.15 17.23 -5.51
CA LEU A 39 17.21 17.93 -4.61
C LEU A 39 17.75 17.98 -3.18
N THR A 40 18.24 16.83 -2.69
CA THR A 40 18.83 16.72 -1.34
C THR A 40 20.07 17.62 -1.21
N ARG A 41 20.92 17.63 -2.23
CA ARG A 41 22.16 18.41 -2.22
C ARG A 41 21.89 19.91 -2.27
N ALA A 42 21.11 20.38 -3.25
CA ALA A 42 20.82 21.80 -3.44
C ALA A 42 20.18 22.43 -2.19
N LEU A 43 19.22 21.74 -1.56
CA LEU A 43 18.56 22.25 -0.35
C LEU A 43 19.50 22.27 0.86
N ASN A 44 20.34 21.25 1.05
CA ASN A 44 21.32 21.25 2.14
C ASN A 44 22.39 22.32 1.94
N ASP A 45 22.91 22.48 0.72
CA ASP A 45 23.92 23.48 0.39
C ASP A 45 23.38 24.89 0.65
N TYR A 46 22.14 25.18 0.21
CA TYR A 46 21.48 26.45 0.50
C TYR A 46 21.24 26.66 2.00
N ALA A 47 20.76 25.62 2.71
CA ALA A 47 20.48 25.71 4.15
C ALA A 47 21.75 25.99 4.97
N ARG A 48 22.89 25.37 4.61
CA ARG A 48 24.20 25.61 5.22
C ARG A 48 24.71 27.01 4.92
N LYS A 49 24.71 27.42 3.64
CA LYS A 49 25.16 28.75 3.19
C LYS A 49 24.43 29.88 3.93
N ASN A 50 23.12 29.72 4.15
CA ASN A 50 22.28 30.71 4.82
C ASN A 50 22.15 30.49 6.34
N LYS A 51 22.92 29.56 6.93
CA LYS A 51 22.92 29.24 8.37
C LYS A 51 21.53 28.87 8.93
N LEU A 52 20.68 28.30 8.09
CA LEU A 52 19.36 27.77 8.48
C LEU A 52 19.48 26.44 9.22
N ILE A 53 20.58 25.71 8.98
CA ILE A 53 21.01 24.53 9.75
C ILE A 53 22.32 24.89 10.44
N LYS A 54 22.40 24.63 11.75
CA LYS A 54 23.62 24.88 12.52
C LYS A 54 24.69 23.84 12.18
N ASP A 55 25.97 24.21 12.27
CA ASP A 55 27.10 23.30 12.01
C ASP A 55 27.09 22.04 12.89
N SER A 56 26.49 22.12 14.08
CA SER A 56 26.31 21.00 14.99
C SER A 56 25.13 20.08 14.66
N GLU A 57 24.19 20.51 13.83
CA GLU A 57 22.99 19.75 13.46
C GLU A 57 23.26 18.90 12.21
N PRO A 58 22.68 17.69 12.11
CA PRO A 58 22.84 16.84 10.93
C PRO A 58 22.18 17.46 9.70
N ASN A 59 22.65 17.07 8.51
CA ASN A 59 22.00 17.44 7.25
C ASN A 59 20.61 16.80 7.12
N LEU A 60 19.75 17.45 6.32
CA LEU A 60 18.47 16.89 5.90
C LEU A 60 18.72 15.64 5.06
N THR A 61 17.96 14.59 5.30
CA THR A 61 18.01 13.37 4.50
C THR A 61 17.12 13.47 3.27
N GLY A 62 17.28 12.52 2.34
CA GLY A 62 16.49 12.48 1.11
C GLY A 62 14.98 12.40 1.37
N ASP A 63 14.56 11.71 2.42
CA ASP A 63 13.14 11.58 2.77
C ASP A 63 12.61 12.89 3.35
N ASP A 64 13.41 13.56 4.18
CA ASP A 64 13.05 14.85 4.79
C ASP A 64 12.78 15.92 3.73
N VAL A 65 13.56 15.92 2.64
CA VAL A 65 13.42 16.91 1.55
C VAL A 65 12.30 16.59 0.57
N ARG A 66 11.93 15.32 0.39
CA ARG A 66 10.88 14.94 -0.58
C ARG A 66 9.47 15.01 0.01
N GLU A 67 9.36 15.10 1.33
CA GLU A 67 8.07 15.08 2.01
C GLU A 67 7.17 16.26 1.64
N GLY A 68 6.00 15.94 1.06
CA GLY A 68 5.06 16.93 0.54
C GLY A 68 5.61 17.75 -0.62
N SER A 69 6.46 17.13 -1.43
CA SER A 69 6.83 17.59 -2.76
C SER A 69 6.04 16.81 -3.82
N VAL A 70 5.65 17.52 -4.88
CA VAL A 70 5.14 16.95 -6.11
C VAL A 70 6.15 17.24 -7.21
N SER A 71 6.66 16.20 -7.85
CA SER A 71 7.72 16.32 -8.84
C SER A 71 7.37 15.57 -10.12
N ILE A 72 7.58 16.20 -11.28
CA ILE A 72 7.47 15.56 -12.59
C ILE A 72 8.81 15.69 -13.28
N ILE A 73 9.40 14.55 -13.65
CA ILE A 73 10.74 14.46 -14.24
C ILE A 73 10.60 13.82 -15.61
N ASN A 74 10.93 14.54 -16.67
CA ASN A 74 10.90 14.02 -18.03
C ASN A 74 12.28 14.14 -18.68
N VAL A 75 12.82 13.01 -19.13
CA VAL A 75 14.09 12.98 -19.86
C VAL A 75 13.86 12.54 -21.31
N LYS A 76 14.40 13.31 -22.25
CA LYS A 76 14.43 12.96 -23.68
C LYS A 76 15.85 12.60 -24.08
N LEU A 77 16.05 11.35 -24.49
CA LEU A 77 17.37 10.80 -24.83
C LEU A 77 17.33 9.99 -26.15
N PRO A 78 18.37 10.07 -27.00
CA PRO A 78 18.39 9.39 -28.30
C PRO A 78 18.40 7.86 -28.21
N LYS A 79 19.06 7.30 -27.19
CA LYS A 79 19.25 5.85 -27.03
C LYS A 79 18.90 5.42 -25.60
N PRO A 80 17.61 5.28 -25.26
CA PRO A 80 17.21 4.81 -23.95
C PRO A 80 17.50 3.33 -23.78
N GLN A 81 18.13 2.99 -22.68
CA GLN A 81 18.35 1.63 -22.21
C GLN A 81 17.46 1.41 -20.99
N PHE A 82 16.59 0.40 -21.06
CA PHE A 82 15.71 0.05 -19.96
C PHE A 82 16.11 -1.28 -19.36
N GLU A 83 15.97 -1.41 -18.04
CA GLU A 83 16.07 -2.69 -17.36
C GLU A 83 14.76 -3.46 -17.56
N GLY A 84 14.84 -4.72 -18.01
CA GLY A 84 13.69 -5.60 -18.17
C GLY A 84 12.84 -5.35 -19.43
N GLN A 85 11.90 -6.26 -19.67
CA GLN A 85 11.07 -6.27 -20.88
C GLN A 85 9.95 -5.20 -20.84
N THR A 86 9.51 -4.81 -19.66
CA THR A 86 8.39 -3.88 -19.43
C THR A 86 8.78 -2.40 -19.58
N LYS A 87 10.06 -2.09 -19.85
CA LYS A 87 10.58 -0.71 -20.00
C LYS A 87 10.24 0.20 -18.81
N THR A 88 10.19 -0.36 -17.61
CA THR A 88 9.73 0.34 -16.39
C THR A 88 10.83 1.07 -15.64
N LYS A 89 12.11 0.78 -15.92
CA LYS A 89 13.25 1.39 -15.25
C LYS A 89 14.33 1.84 -16.24
N LEU A 90 14.77 3.09 -16.14
CA LEU A 90 15.84 3.61 -16.99
C LEU A 90 17.21 3.22 -16.45
N GLY A 91 18.04 2.60 -17.29
CA GLY A 91 19.35 2.05 -16.94
C GLY A 91 20.56 2.81 -17.48
N ASN A 92 20.38 3.99 -18.09
CA ASN A 92 21.48 4.81 -18.62
C ASN A 92 22.25 5.54 -17.49
N PRO A 93 23.44 5.07 -17.05
CA PRO A 93 24.15 5.66 -15.91
C PRO A 93 24.54 7.13 -16.14
N GLU A 94 24.83 7.52 -17.37
CA GLU A 94 25.20 8.89 -17.76
C GLU A 94 24.07 9.90 -17.50
N VAL A 95 22.82 9.45 -17.59
CA VAL A 95 21.65 10.31 -17.37
C VAL A 95 21.57 10.76 -15.91
N ARG A 96 22.05 9.93 -14.97
CA ARG A 96 22.07 10.28 -13.55
C ARG A 96 22.84 11.58 -13.31
N SER A 97 24.09 11.64 -13.77
CA SER A 97 24.95 12.82 -13.57
C SER A 97 24.46 14.04 -14.34
N GLN A 98 23.88 13.84 -15.53
CA GLN A 98 23.30 14.93 -16.32
C GLN A 98 22.08 15.57 -15.64
N VAL A 99 21.17 14.74 -15.13
CA VAL A 99 20.01 15.23 -14.37
C VAL A 99 20.45 15.88 -13.08
N GLU A 100 21.39 15.28 -12.36
CA GLU A 100 21.89 15.83 -11.11
C GLU A 100 22.47 17.23 -11.32
N PHE A 101 23.35 17.40 -12.30
CA PHE A 101 23.96 18.68 -12.64
C PHE A 101 22.92 19.73 -13.02
N ALA A 102 22.01 19.39 -13.95
CA ALA A 102 20.99 20.32 -14.44
C ALA A 102 20.05 20.79 -13.33
N VAL A 103 19.65 19.89 -12.44
CA VAL A 103 18.73 20.21 -11.34
C VAL A 103 19.44 21.03 -10.27
N VAL A 104 20.67 20.67 -9.86
CA VAL A 104 21.40 21.45 -8.85
C VAL A 104 21.64 22.87 -9.32
N ASP A 105 22.09 23.07 -10.56
CA ASP A 105 22.41 24.40 -11.10
C ASP A 105 21.16 25.31 -11.11
N ASN A 106 20.06 24.83 -11.71
CA ASN A 106 18.83 25.62 -11.82
C ASN A 106 18.10 25.80 -10.49
N LEU A 107 18.05 24.76 -9.64
CA LEU A 107 17.41 24.85 -8.34
C LEU A 107 18.17 25.77 -7.40
N SER A 108 19.51 25.71 -7.40
CA SER A 108 20.32 26.62 -6.58
C SER A 108 20.10 28.08 -6.97
N LEU A 109 20.08 28.36 -8.29
CA LEU A 109 19.76 29.68 -8.81
C LEU A 109 18.36 30.15 -8.38
N TYR A 110 17.35 29.28 -8.50
CA TYR A 110 15.97 29.58 -8.08
C TYR A 110 15.90 29.93 -6.58
N LEU A 111 16.54 29.13 -5.72
CA LEU A 111 16.54 29.35 -4.27
C LEU A 111 17.24 30.66 -3.89
N GLU A 112 18.28 31.07 -4.63
CA GLU A 112 18.94 32.37 -4.44
C GLU A 112 18.05 33.55 -4.89
N GLN A 113 17.30 33.38 -5.98
CA GLN A 113 16.37 34.41 -6.48
C GLN A 113 15.11 34.55 -5.63
N HIS A 114 14.67 33.47 -4.96
CA HIS A 114 13.43 33.41 -4.20
C HIS A 114 13.67 33.00 -2.72
N PRO A 115 14.29 33.87 -1.90
CA PRO A 115 14.70 33.54 -0.54
C PRO A 115 13.54 33.34 0.45
N GLU A 116 12.35 33.89 0.19
CA GLU A 116 11.17 33.64 1.03
C GLU A 116 10.64 32.22 0.84
N GLU A 117 10.48 31.80 -0.42
CA GLU A 117 10.07 30.43 -0.77
C GLU A 117 11.11 29.40 -0.30
N ALA A 118 12.39 29.68 -0.52
CA ALA A 118 13.48 28.80 -0.06
C ALA A 118 13.43 28.59 1.46
N ARG A 119 13.20 29.66 2.23
CA ARG A 119 13.04 29.57 3.70
C ARG A 119 11.81 28.77 4.09
N ALA A 120 10.69 28.93 3.39
CA ALA A 120 9.47 28.17 3.65
C ALA A 120 9.67 26.67 3.38
N ILE A 121 10.28 26.32 2.24
CA ILE A 121 10.59 24.93 1.87
C ILE A 121 11.53 24.29 2.91
N ILE A 122 12.63 24.97 3.26
CA ILE A 122 13.60 24.45 4.23
C ILE A 122 12.98 24.35 5.62
N GLY A 123 12.18 25.34 6.03
CA GLY A 123 11.46 25.30 7.31
C GLY A 123 10.54 24.09 7.42
N LYS A 124 9.87 23.74 6.32
CA LYS A 124 9.08 22.50 6.24
C LYS A 124 9.96 21.26 6.38
N CYS A 125 11.04 21.17 5.61
CA CYS A 125 11.98 20.04 5.67
C CYS A 125 12.56 19.85 7.08
N LEU A 126 12.87 20.95 7.78
CA LEU A 126 13.35 20.91 9.17
C LEU A 126 12.29 20.43 10.16
N THR A 127 11.03 20.80 9.93
CA THR A 127 9.90 20.31 10.73
C THR A 127 9.78 18.79 10.57
N THR A 128 9.85 18.30 9.34
CA THR A 128 9.87 16.86 9.02
C THR A 128 11.05 16.16 9.69
N ALA A 129 12.27 16.70 9.57
CA ALA A 129 13.46 16.12 10.17
C ALA A 129 13.37 16.03 11.70
N LYS A 130 12.83 17.06 12.36
CA LYS A 130 12.59 17.05 13.81
C LYS A 130 11.55 16.01 14.21
N ALA A 131 10.46 15.88 13.46
CA ALA A 131 9.44 14.85 13.71
C ALA A 131 10.05 13.44 13.59
N ARG A 132 10.84 13.20 12.55
CA ARG A 132 11.57 11.93 12.35
C ARG A 132 12.55 11.62 13.48
N GLU A 133 13.33 12.61 13.93
CA GLU A 133 14.24 12.41 15.07
C GLU A 133 13.50 12.13 16.38
N ALA A 134 12.39 12.82 16.63
CA ALA A 134 11.55 12.60 17.80
C ALA A 134 10.96 11.17 17.78
N ALA A 135 10.43 10.75 16.63
CA ALA A 135 9.93 9.39 16.41
C ALA A 135 11.04 8.35 16.59
N ARG A 136 12.25 8.59 16.07
CA ARG A 136 13.40 7.70 16.27
C ARG A 136 13.77 7.58 17.75
N LYS A 137 13.87 8.71 18.48
CA LYS A 137 14.19 8.72 19.91
C LYS A 137 13.11 8.01 20.73
N ALA A 138 11.83 8.20 20.40
CA ALA A 138 10.72 7.51 21.04
C ALA A 138 10.79 5.99 20.80
N ARG A 139 11.02 5.57 19.54
CA ARG A 139 11.23 4.15 19.19
C ARG A 139 12.45 3.57 19.91
N ASP A 140 13.58 4.27 19.94
CA ASP A 140 14.81 3.81 20.62
C ASP A 140 14.60 3.66 22.13
N LEU A 141 13.82 4.55 22.76
CA LEU A 141 13.44 4.45 24.17
C LEU A 141 12.51 3.27 24.45
N VAL A 142 11.56 3.01 23.55
CA VAL A 142 10.68 1.84 23.62
C VAL A 142 11.50 0.56 23.41
N LEU A 143 12.34 0.52 22.38
CA LEU A 143 13.22 -0.60 22.03
C LEU A 143 14.23 -0.93 23.15
N LYS A 144 14.80 0.08 23.80
CA LYS A 144 15.68 -0.09 24.98
C LYS A 144 14.92 -0.56 26.21
N LYS A 145 13.67 -0.12 26.43
CA LYS A 145 12.81 -0.64 27.51
C LYS A 145 12.35 -2.07 27.24
N SER A 146 12.20 -2.47 25.97
CA SER A 146 11.85 -3.83 25.55
C SER A 146 13.06 -4.75 25.34
N GLY A 147 14.27 -4.34 25.76
CA GLY A 147 15.53 -5.09 25.58
C GLY A 147 15.63 -6.45 26.29
N PHE A 148 14.52 -7.03 26.74
CA PHE A 148 14.45 -8.38 27.29
C PHE A 148 13.30 -9.24 26.74
N GLU A 149 12.50 -8.75 25.79
CA GLU A 149 11.51 -9.59 25.10
C GLU A 149 11.76 -9.58 23.60
N ALA A 150 12.44 -10.62 23.13
CA ALA A 150 12.60 -10.92 21.73
C ALA A 150 11.22 -11.03 21.05
N SER A 151 10.99 -10.22 20.02
CA SER A 151 10.18 -10.60 18.85
C SER A 151 8.87 -11.36 19.16
N THR A 152 8.05 -10.86 20.09
CA THR A 152 6.72 -11.43 20.28
C THR A 152 5.88 -11.00 19.08
N LEU A 153 5.70 -11.93 18.14
CA LEU A 153 4.65 -11.86 17.13
C LEU A 153 3.36 -11.37 17.82
N PRO A 154 2.54 -10.52 17.19
CA PRO A 154 1.34 -10.00 17.82
C PRO A 154 0.55 -11.17 18.41
N GLY A 155 0.13 -11.12 19.68
CA GLY A 155 -0.59 -12.23 20.31
C GLY A 155 -1.88 -12.64 19.58
N LYS A 156 -2.36 -11.78 18.65
CA LYS A 156 -3.46 -12.02 17.71
C LYS A 156 -3.07 -12.91 16.52
N LEU A 157 -1.82 -12.88 16.08
CA LEU A 157 -1.34 -13.62 14.91
C LEU A 157 -1.26 -15.12 15.24
N ALA A 158 -1.99 -15.92 14.48
CA ALA A 158 -1.74 -17.34 14.41
C ALA A 158 -0.73 -17.59 13.28
N ASP A 159 0.54 -17.84 13.60
CA ASP A 159 1.58 -18.11 12.61
C ASP A 159 1.45 -19.53 11.99
N CYS A 160 2.14 -19.78 10.89
CA CYS A 160 2.30 -21.09 10.25
C CYS A 160 3.64 -21.75 10.62
N SER A 161 3.75 -23.07 10.48
CA SER A 161 5.00 -23.78 10.82
C SER A 161 6.07 -23.73 9.73
N GLU A 162 5.67 -23.52 8.48
CA GLU A 162 6.57 -23.35 7.34
C GLU A 162 7.39 -22.06 7.48
N LYS A 163 8.65 -22.14 7.04
CA LYS A 163 9.61 -21.04 7.15
C LYS A 163 9.97 -20.44 5.80
N ASP A 164 9.74 -21.16 4.70
CA ASP A 164 9.96 -20.65 3.35
C ASP A 164 8.88 -19.59 2.99
N PRO A 165 9.25 -18.31 2.84
CA PRO A 165 8.31 -17.25 2.53
C PRO A 165 7.52 -17.48 1.24
N ALA A 166 8.09 -18.20 0.27
CA ALA A 166 7.45 -18.47 -1.01
C ALA A 166 6.24 -19.40 -0.89
N LEU A 167 6.21 -20.24 0.13
CA LEU A 167 5.11 -21.15 0.42
C LEU A 167 4.13 -20.56 1.45
N CYS A 168 4.60 -19.62 2.28
CA CYS A 168 3.83 -19.03 3.35
C CYS A 168 2.78 -18.02 2.87
N GLU A 169 1.58 -18.13 3.43
CA GLU A 169 0.44 -17.26 3.15
C GLU A 169 -0.03 -16.58 4.44
N LEU A 170 -0.39 -15.29 4.35
CA LEU A 170 -0.97 -14.54 5.45
C LEU A 170 -2.38 -14.10 5.06
N TYR A 171 -3.37 -14.53 5.83
CA TYR A 171 -4.75 -14.07 5.70
C TYR A 171 -5.03 -12.93 6.68
N LEU A 172 -5.42 -11.77 6.14
CA LEU A 172 -5.95 -10.65 6.90
C LEU A 172 -7.46 -10.80 6.96
N VAL A 173 -7.98 -11.14 8.15
CA VAL A 173 -9.39 -11.53 8.32
C VAL A 173 -10.15 -10.49 9.11
N GLU A 174 -11.36 -10.16 8.67
CA GLU A 174 -12.24 -9.25 9.38
C GLU A 174 -12.85 -9.88 10.63
N GLY A 175 -12.50 -9.36 11.81
CA GLY A 175 -13.08 -9.75 13.09
C GLY A 175 -12.59 -11.07 13.68
N ASP A 176 -12.82 -11.23 14.99
CA ASP A 176 -12.42 -12.44 15.73
C ASP A 176 -13.26 -13.67 15.36
N SER A 177 -14.51 -13.47 14.92
CA SER A 177 -15.42 -14.57 14.56
C SER A 177 -14.91 -15.29 13.30
N ALA A 178 -14.77 -14.57 12.19
CA ALA A 178 -14.20 -15.13 10.96
C ALA A 178 -12.73 -15.54 11.17
N GLY A 179 -11.96 -14.80 11.98
CA GLY A 179 -10.61 -15.20 12.38
C GLY A 179 -10.55 -16.54 13.11
N GLY A 180 -11.54 -16.84 13.95
CA GLY A 180 -11.69 -18.12 14.64
C GLY A 180 -11.95 -19.27 13.67
N SER A 181 -12.92 -19.11 12.77
CA SER A 181 -13.23 -20.10 11.73
C SER A 181 -12.04 -20.33 10.79
N ALA A 182 -11.37 -19.26 10.35
CA ALA A 182 -10.18 -19.34 9.51
C ALA A 182 -9.02 -20.05 10.22
N LYS A 183 -8.79 -19.75 11.51
CA LYS A 183 -7.75 -20.42 12.31
C LYS A 183 -7.99 -21.92 12.47
N GLN A 184 -9.25 -22.34 12.55
CA GLN A 184 -9.64 -23.74 12.66
C GLN A 184 -9.57 -24.47 11.32
N GLY A 185 -10.00 -23.83 10.22
CA GLY A 185 -10.09 -24.45 8.89
C GLY A 185 -8.80 -24.42 8.06
N ARG A 186 -7.83 -23.56 8.41
CA ARG A 186 -6.57 -23.42 7.65
C ARG A 186 -5.70 -24.68 7.66
N ASP A 187 -4.82 -24.76 6.67
CA ASP A 187 -3.62 -25.58 6.77
C ASP A 187 -2.55 -24.84 7.60
N ARG A 188 -2.34 -25.31 8.83
CA ARG A 188 -1.39 -24.72 9.78
C ARG A 188 0.06 -24.81 9.29
N ARG A 189 0.35 -25.65 8.30
CA ARG A 189 1.69 -25.78 7.73
C ARG A 189 2.10 -24.46 7.09
N PHE A 190 1.29 -23.90 6.20
CA PHE A 190 1.72 -22.77 5.38
C PHE A 190 0.81 -21.52 5.47
N GLN A 191 -0.34 -21.60 6.14
CA GLN A 191 -1.27 -20.47 6.26
C GLN A 191 -1.25 -19.85 7.66
N ALA A 192 -0.90 -18.57 7.73
CA ALA A 192 -1.01 -17.71 8.90
C ALA A 192 -2.31 -16.89 8.86
N ILE A 193 -2.90 -16.62 10.02
CA ILE A 193 -4.15 -15.85 10.16
C ILE A 193 -3.89 -14.67 11.09
N LEU A 194 -4.18 -13.46 10.62
CA LEU A 194 -4.18 -12.23 11.39
C LEU A 194 -5.60 -11.64 11.41
N PRO A 195 -6.36 -11.83 12.51
CA PRO A 195 -7.66 -11.19 12.68
C PRO A 195 -7.48 -9.70 12.97
N LEU A 196 -8.25 -8.88 12.26
CA LEU A 196 -8.28 -7.42 12.40
C LEU A 196 -9.55 -7.00 13.14
N LYS A 197 -9.41 -6.15 14.16
CA LYS A 197 -10.56 -5.66 14.94
C LYS A 197 -10.92 -4.24 14.55
N GLY A 198 -12.23 -4.00 14.41
CA GLY A 198 -12.76 -2.67 14.12
C GLY A 198 -12.39 -2.15 12.74
N LYS A 199 -12.65 -0.86 12.51
CA LYS A 199 -12.35 -0.20 11.24
C LYS A 199 -10.88 0.23 11.23
N ILE A 200 -10.18 -0.11 10.15
CA ILE A 200 -8.79 0.29 9.94
C ILE A 200 -8.69 1.82 9.80
N LEU A 201 -7.66 2.42 10.39
CA LEU A 201 -7.39 3.85 10.25
C LEU A 201 -7.18 4.22 8.77
N ASN A 202 -7.86 5.25 8.31
CA ASN A 202 -7.62 5.81 6.98
C ASN A 202 -6.29 6.56 6.97
N VAL A 203 -5.27 5.92 6.39
CA VAL A 203 -3.91 6.46 6.34
C VAL A 203 -3.76 7.68 5.42
N GLU A 204 -4.67 7.88 4.46
CA GLU A 204 -4.65 9.06 3.58
C GLU A 204 -4.86 10.37 4.37
N LYS A 205 -5.60 10.29 5.48
CA LYS A 205 -5.92 11.43 6.34
C LYS A 205 -5.06 11.51 7.60
N ALA A 206 -4.42 10.40 7.95
CA ALA A 206 -3.72 10.28 9.22
C ALA A 206 -2.28 10.79 9.13
N THR A 207 -1.80 11.36 10.22
CA THR A 207 -0.38 11.69 10.38
C THR A 207 0.42 10.41 10.65
N LYS A 208 1.73 10.43 10.32
CA LYS A 208 2.63 9.28 10.52
C LYS A 208 2.61 8.74 11.95
N ASP A 209 2.61 9.61 12.95
CA ASP A 209 2.56 9.21 14.36
C ASP A 209 1.32 8.36 14.69
N LYS A 210 0.14 8.78 14.19
CA LYS A 210 -1.12 8.03 14.39
C LYS A 210 -1.12 6.69 13.67
N ILE A 211 -0.45 6.59 12.53
CA ILE A 211 -0.33 5.35 11.77
C ILE A 211 0.53 4.34 12.55
N ILE A 212 1.64 4.79 13.13
CA ILE A 212 2.55 3.96 13.93
C ILE A 212 1.88 3.50 15.24
N GLU A 213 1.09 4.38 15.86
CA GLU A 213 0.35 4.08 17.09
C GLU A 213 -0.85 3.14 16.86
N HIS A 214 -1.35 3.01 15.63
CA HIS A 214 -2.50 2.19 15.34
C HIS A 214 -2.18 0.69 15.47
N GLU A 215 -2.84 0.03 16.44
CA GLU A 215 -2.53 -1.36 16.81
C GLU A 215 -2.61 -2.35 15.65
N GLU A 216 -3.67 -2.26 14.82
CA GLU A 216 -3.88 -3.21 13.71
C GLU A 216 -2.86 -3.01 12.59
N LEU A 217 -2.45 -1.76 12.32
CA LEU A 217 -1.44 -1.47 11.29
C LEU A 217 -0.07 -1.93 11.76
N ARG A 218 0.25 -1.66 13.03
CA ARG A 218 1.46 -2.18 13.67
C ARG A 218 1.49 -3.71 13.66
N ALA A 219 0.36 -4.37 13.91
CA ALA A 219 0.26 -5.83 13.84
C ALA A 219 0.54 -6.37 12.43
N ILE A 220 -0.03 -5.76 11.39
CA ILE A 220 0.26 -6.11 9.99
C ILE A 220 1.75 -5.95 9.69
N VAL A 221 2.33 -4.80 10.01
CA VAL A 221 3.74 -4.51 9.72
C VAL A 221 4.67 -5.48 10.45
N THR A 222 4.35 -5.79 11.71
CA THR A 222 5.12 -6.74 12.53
C THR A 222 5.01 -8.16 11.98
N ALA A 223 3.81 -8.59 11.55
CA ALA A 223 3.60 -9.90 10.95
C ALA A 223 4.40 -10.07 9.66
N LEU A 224 4.41 -9.04 8.81
CA LEU A 224 5.15 -9.04 7.54
C LEU A 224 6.67 -8.97 7.73
N ARG A 225 7.15 -8.63 8.94
CA ARG A 225 8.54 -8.24 9.21
C ARG A 225 9.00 -7.06 8.36
N ALA A 226 8.05 -6.19 8.03
CA ALA A 226 8.29 -4.94 7.33
C ALA A 226 8.70 -3.85 8.33
N ASN A 227 9.46 -2.86 7.89
CA ASN A 227 9.64 -1.63 8.65
C ASN A 227 8.53 -0.64 8.26
N VAL A 228 7.84 -0.04 9.23
CA VAL A 228 6.75 0.94 8.96
C VAL A 228 7.28 2.19 8.24
N ASP A 229 8.53 2.58 8.53
CA ASP A 229 9.13 3.87 8.14
C ASP A 229 10.42 3.70 7.29
N GLY A 230 10.60 2.56 6.62
CA GLY A 230 11.79 2.31 5.80
C GLY A 230 11.44 1.57 4.51
N GLU A 231 12.37 1.53 3.56
CA GLU A 231 12.25 0.71 2.35
C GLU A 231 11.87 -0.73 2.75
N LEU A 232 10.78 -1.23 2.16
CA LEU A 232 10.30 -2.57 2.40
C LEU A 232 11.31 -3.53 1.76
N ASP A 233 12.13 -4.17 2.59
CA ASP A 233 13.03 -5.20 2.11
C ASP A 233 12.23 -6.46 1.77
N LEU A 234 11.85 -6.60 0.49
CA LEU A 234 11.12 -7.77 -0.02
C LEU A 234 11.85 -9.08 0.28
N ALA A 235 13.18 -9.08 0.43
CA ALA A 235 13.95 -10.29 0.76
C ALA A 235 13.74 -10.75 2.21
N LYS A 236 13.24 -9.88 3.10
CA LYS A 236 12.94 -10.19 4.51
C LYS A 236 11.47 -10.46 4.75
N LEU A 237 10.63 -10.37 3.71
CA LEU A 237 9.20 -10.59 3.81
C LEU A 237 8.93 -12.02 4.29
N ARG A 238 8.07 -12.17 5.31
CA ARG A 238 7.75 -13.50 5.85
C ARG A 238 6.76 -14.29 4.99
N TYR A 239 5.91 -13.61 4.21
CA TYR A 239 4.83 -14.22 3.45
C TYR A 239 4.80 -13.64 2.03
N HIS A 240 4.99 -14.47 1.00
CA HIS A 240 4.87 -14.04 -0.39
C HIS A 240 3.42 -14.00 -0.89
N ARG A 241 2.46 -14.44 -0.08
CA ARG A 241 1.04 -14.28 -0.40
C ARG A 241 0.32 -13.66 0.77
N ILE A 242 -0.17 -12.45 0.58
CA ILE A 242 -0.93 -11.70 1.57
C ILE A 242 -2.33 -11.57 1.03
N ILE A 243 -3.28 -12.20 1.69
CA ILE A 243 -4.64 -12.38 1.21
C ILE A 243 -5.58 -11.58 2.12
N ILE A 244 -6.22 -10.56 1.56
CA ILE A 244 -7.29 -9.82 2.22
C ILE A 244 -8.57 -10.66 2.11
N MET A 245 -9.10 -11.09 3.26
CA MET A 245 -10.30 -11.92 3.36
C MET A 245 -11.33 -11.20 4.26
N THR A 246 -12.15 -10.37 3.62
CA THR A 246 -13.21 -9.55 4.26
C THR A 246 -14.59 -10.07 3.88
N ASP A 247 -15.60 -9.66 4.63
CA ASP A 247 -16.99 -10.05 4.36
C ASP A 247 -17.51 -9.45 3.03
N ALA A 248 -18.54 -10.09 2.48
CA ALA A 248 -19.15 -9.71 1.20
C ALA A 248 -20.26 -8.65 1.38
N ASP A 249 -20.07 -7.74 2.33
CA ASP A 249 -20.98 -6.68 2.70
C ASP A 249 -20.34 -5.28 2.53
N VAL A 250 -21.07 -4.25 2.99
CA VAL A 250 -20.63 -2.85 2.92
C VAL A 250 -19.43 -2.56 3.84
N ASP A 251 -19.36 -3.18 5.01
CA ASP A 251 -18.29 -2.94 5.99
C ASP A 251 -16.99 -3.64 5.56
N GLY A 252 -17.08 -4.87 5.06
CA GLY A 252 -15.95 -5.60 4.47
C GLY A 252 -15.40 -4.90 3.22
N SER A 253 -16.27 -4.36 2.36
CA SER A 253 -15.84 -3.52 1.23
C SER A 253 -15.11 -2.25 1.67
N HIS A 254 -15.52 -1.65 2.79
CA HIS A 254 -14.86 -0.49 3.37
C HIS A 254 -13.49 -0.85 3.97
N ILE A 255 -13.38 -1.93 4.75
CA ILE A 255 -12.11 -2.42 5.31
C ILE A 255 -11.14 -2.78 4.19
N ARG A 256 -11.60 -3.47 3.14
CA ARG A 256 -10.80 -3.78 1.96
C ARG A 256 -10.24 -2.50 1.33
N THR A 257 -11.05 -1.46 1.18
CA THR A 257 -10.60 -0.16 0.64
C THR A 257 -9.53 0.49 1.51
N LEU A 258 -9.70 0.46 2.84
CA LEU A 258 -8.73 0.99 3.80
C LEU A 258 -7.39 0.23 3.75
N LEU A 259 -7.43 -1.11 3.69
CA LEU A 259 -6.24 -1.94 3.56
C LEU A 259 -5.52 -1.71 2.24
N LEU A 260 -6.26 -1.63 1.12
CA LEU A 260 -5.68 -1.30 -0.19
C LEU A 260 -5.00 0.07 -0.18
N THR A 261 -5.61 1.06 0.47
CA THR A 261 -5.01 2.38 0.64
C THR A 261 -3.71 2.29 1.44
N PHE A 262 -3.71 1.53 2.55
CA PHE A 262 -2.52 1.31 3.36
C PHE A 262 -1.37 0.66 2.58
N PHE A 263 -1.66 -0.46 1.90
CA PHE A 263 -0.65 -1.15 1.10
C PHE A 263 -0.15 -0.28 -0.06
N TYR A 264 -1.02 0.47 -0.73
CA TYR A 264 -0.62 1.38 -1.79
C TYR A 264 0.30 2.51 -1.30
N ARG A 265 -0.04 3.14 -0.16
CA ARG A 265 0.71 4.28 0.37
C ARG A 265 2.03 3.92 1.02
N HIS A 266 2.10 2.76 1.68
CA HIS A 266 3.26 2.40 2.51
C HIS A 266 4.02 1.17 2.02
N MET A 267 3.45 0.36 1.13
CA MET A 267 4.01 -0.92 0.69
C MET A 267 3.77 -1.18 -0.80
N ALA A 268 3.86 -0.14 -1.65
CA ALA A 268 3.62 -0.27 -3.09
C ALA A 268 4.49 -1.35 -3.75
N GLU A 269 5.73 -1.52 -3.28
CA GLU A 269 6.67 -2.55 -3.75
C GLU A 269 6.13 -3.97 -3.55
N LEU A 270 5.33 -4.21 -2.51
CA LEU A 270 4.68 -5.49 -2.27
C LEU A 270 3.62 -5.81 -3.33
N ILE A 271 2.88 -4.77 -3.73
CA ILE A 271 1.86 -4.89 -4.79
C ILE A 271 2.56 -5.11 -6.14
N ASN A 272 3.62 -4.35 -6.43
CA ASN A 272 4.41 -4.52 -7.66
C ASN A 272 5.11 -5.88 -7.72
N GLY A 273 5.52 -6.43 -6.57
CA GLY A 273 6.03 -7.80 -6.45
C GLY A 273 4.95 -8.89 -6.63
N GLY A 274 3.68 -8.50 -6.77
CA GLY A 274 2.58 -9.42 -7.00
C GLY A 274 2.18 -10.23 -5.77
N TYR A 275 2.49 -9.74 -4.56
CA TYR A 275 2.28 -10.49 -3.31
C TYR A 275 0.94 -10.22 -2.62
N LEU A 276 0.16 -9.24 -3.09
CA LEU A 276 -1.14 -8.87 -2.51
C LEU A 276 -2.31 -9.47 -3.30
N PHE A 277 -3.22 -10.12 -2.58
CA PHE A 277 -4.37 -10.82 -3.12
C PHE A 277 -5.64 -10.48 -2.35
N ILE A 278 -6.80 -10.64 -3.00
CA ILE A 278 -8.12 -10.52 -2.40
C ILE A 278 -8.82 -11.87 -2.55
N ALA A 279 -9.31 -12.42 -1.45
CA ALA A 279 -10.11 -13.64 -1.46
C ALA A 279 -11.48 -13.38 -2.09
N GLN A 280 -12.02 -14.38 -2.80
CA GLN A 280 -13.38 -14.37 -3.33
C GLN A 280 -14.20 -15.49 -2.69
N PRO A 281 -14.85 -15.23 -1.53
CA PRO A 281 -15.76 -16.19 -0.93
C PRO A 281 -17.04 -16.34 -1.79
N PRO A 282 -17.72 -17.50 -1.72
CA PRO A 282 -18.98 -17.70 -2.44
C PRO A 282 -20.11 -16.85 -1.85
N LEU A 283 -20.98 -16.35 -2.72
CA LEU A 283 -22.17 -15.58 -2.33
C LEU A 283 -23.33 -16.50 -1.92
N TYR A 284 -23.43 -17.67 -2.56
CA TYR A 284 -24.52 -18.62 -2.30
C TYR A 284 -24.03 -20.06 -2.22
N ARG A 285 -24.78 -20.85 -1.45
CA ARG A 285 -24.76 -22.31 -1.50
C ARG A 285 -26.12 -22.81 -1.96
N ILE A 286 -26.13 -23.59 -3.03
CA ILE A 286 -27.32 -24.28 -3.52
C ILE A 286 -27.15 -25.77 -3.24
N LYS A 287 -28.08 -26.34 -2.48
CA LYS A 287 -28.10 -27.78 -2.20
C LYS A 287 -29.31 -28.43 -2.88
N SER A 288 -29.05 -29.50 -3.63
CA SER A 288 -30.08 -30.34 -4.25
C SER A 288 -29.83 -31.80 -3.83
N GLY A 289 -30.67 -32.31 -2.92
CA GLY A 289 -30.48 -33.63 -2.32
C GLY A 289 -29.12 -33.77 -1.61
N LYS A 290 -28.23 -34.60 -2.18
CA LYS A 290 -26.85 -34.83 -1.67
C LYS A 290 -25.81 -33.91 -2.31
N GLN A 291 -26.13 -33.24 -3.42
CA GLN A 291 -25.20 -32.37 -4.13
C GLN A 291 -25.22 -30.96 -3.53
N GLN A 292 -24.05 -30.33 -3.47
CA GLN A 292 -23.86 -28.96 -3.01
C GLN A 292 -23.07 -28.19 -4.06
N PHE A 293 -23.51 -26.98 -4.36
CA PHE A 293 -22.91 -26.09 -5.34
C PHE A 293 -22.61 -24.74 -4.69
N TRP A 294 -21.37 -24.28 -4.83
CA TRP A 294 -20.92 -22.96 -4.39
C TRP A 294 -20.99 -21.99 -5.55
N ILE A 295 -21.60 -20.84 -5.34
CA ILE A 295 -21.92 -19.89 -6.39
C ILE A 295 -21.35 -18.52 -6.04
N TYR A 296 -20.65 -17.91 -6.98
CA TYR A 296 -19.87 -16.69 -6.76
C TYR A 296 -20.51 -15.45 -7.41
N SER A 297 -21.55 -15.64 -8.23
CA SER A 297 -22.30 -14.52 -8.83
C SER A 297 -23.81 -14.75 -8.89
N GLU A 298 -24.59 -13.67 -8.95
CA GLU A 298 -26.04 -13.74 -9.13
C GLU A 298 -26.43 -14.42 -10.44
N GLN A 299 -25.67 -14.19 -11.51
CA GLN A 299 -25.94 -14.79 -12.82
C GLN A 299 -25.73 -16.31 -12.80
N GLU A 300 -24.70 -16.78 -12.12
CA GLU A 300 -24.49 -18.22 -11.90
C GLU A 300 -25.60 -18.82 -11.05
N ARG A 301 -26.09 -18.09 -10.04
CA ARG A 301 -27.22 -18.53 -9.20
C ARG A 301 -28.45 -18.74 -10.05
N GLU A 302 -28.85 -17.77 -10.86
CA GLU A 302 -30.01 -17.88 -11.74
C GLU A 302 -29.89 -19.04 -12.74
N ARG A 303 -28.70 -19.20 -13.35
CA ARG A 303 -28.42 -20.31 -14.26
C ARG A 303 -28.54 -21.66 -13.56
N LYS A 304 -27.96 -21.81 -12.36
CA LYS A 304 -27.95 -23.08 -11.62
C LYS A 304 -29.34 -23.44 -11.09
N ILE A 305 -30.13 -22.45 -10.69
CA ILE A 305 -31.53 -22.66 -10.29
C ILE A 305 -32.36 -23.14 -11.48
N LYS A 306 -32.19 -22.57 -12.67
CA LYS A 306 -32.87 -23.02 -13.90
C LYS A 306 -32.42 -24.42 -14.33
N GLU A 307 -31.14 -24.74 -14.20
CA GLU A 307 -30.62 -26.07 -14.54
C GLU A 307 -31.20 -27.18 -13.64
N LEU A 308 -31.42 -26.86 -12.36
CA LEU A 308 -31.93 -27.80 -11.35
C LEU A 308 -33.44 -27.69 -11.14
N GLU A 309 -34.16 -27.09 -12.09
CA GLU A 309 -35.60 -26.90 -12.07
C GLU A 309 -36.32 -28.24 -11.91
N GLY A 310 -37.32 -28.29 -11.03
CA GLY A 310 -38.04 -29.53 -10.68
C GLY A 310 -37.43 -30.36 -9.53
N THR A 311 -36.30 -29.96 -8.95
CA THR A 311 -35.76 -30.55 -7.71
C THR A 311 -35.97 -29.65 -6.49
N LYS A 312 -36.02 -30.23 -5.28
CA LYS A 312 -36.11 -29.45 -4.04
C LYS A 312 -34.76 -28.78 -3.76
N LEU A 313 -34.69 -27.48 -3.96
CA LEU A 313 -33.49 -26.67 -3.74
C LEU A 313 -33.51 -25.99 -2.38
N GLU A 314 -32.40 -26.08 -1.66
CA GLU A 314 -32.12 -25.27 -0.47
C GLU A 314 -31.05 -24.25 -0.86
N VAL A 315 -31.42 -22.96 -0.91
CA VAL A 315 -30.52 -21.87 -1.27
C VAL A 315 -30.19 -21.07 -0.01
N GLN A 316 -28.92 -21.04 0.35
CA GLN A 316 -28.39 -20.23 1.44
C GLN A 316 -27.54 -19.11 0.85
N ARG A 317 -27.78 -17.86 1.29
CA ARG A 317 -26.93 -16.71 0.97
C ARG A 317 -26.01 -16.45 2.16
N TYR A 318 -24.73 -16.24 1.90
CA TYR A 318 -23.78 -15.82 2.93
C TYR A 318 -23.64 -14.30 2.89
N LYS A 319 -23.69 -13.64 4.04
CA LYS A 319 -23.39 -12.21 4.16
C LYS A 319 -22.00 -12.00 4.78
N GLY A 320 -21.71 -12.73 5.87
CA GLY A 320 -20.41 -12.73 6.51
C GLY A 320 -19.68 -14.06 6.44
N LEU A 321 -18.35 -14.02 6.47
CA LEU A 321 -17.47 -15.18 6.55
C LEU A 321 -17.68 -15.98 7.84
N GLY A 322 -18.11 -15.31 8.91
CA GLY A 322 -18.44 -15.95 10.20
C GLY A 322 -19.64 -16.90 10.15
N GLU A 323 -20.48 -16.84 9.10
CA GLU A 323 -21.59 -17.76 8.89
C GLU A 323 -21.15 -19.12 8.32
N MET A 324 -19.92 -19.20 7.82
CA MET A 324 -19.36 -20.43 7.24
C MET A 324 -18.70 -21.28 8.34
N SER A 325 -18.91 -22.60 8.28
CA SER A 325 -18.13 -23.52 9.12
C SER A 325 -16.66 -23.53 8.65
N PRO A 326 -15.70 -23.91 9.52
CA PRO A 326 -14.29 -24.01 9.15
C PRO A 326 -14.04 -24.85 7.88
N GLU A 327 -14.77 -25.94 7.70
CA GLU A 327 -14.66 -26.84 6.54
C GLU A 327 -15.21 -26.18 5.26
N GLN A 328 -16.30 -25.42 5.38
CA GLN A 328 -16.85 -24.65 4.26
C GLN A 328 -15.89 -23.55 3.84
N LEU A 329 -15.33 -22.82 4.80
CA LEU A 329 -14.37 -21.75 4.54
C LEU A 329 -13.11 -22.28 3.87
N TRP A 330 -12.60 -23.43 4.35
CA TRP A 330 -11.48 -24.14 3.71
C TRP A 330 -11.78 -24.48 2.25
N SER A 331 -12.80 -25.31 2.02
CA SER A 331 -13.09 -25.89 0.71
C SER A 331 -13.49 -24.88 -0.37
N THR A 332 -13.90 -23.68 0.02
CA THR A 332 -14.39 -22.65 -0.91
C THR A 332 -13.41 -21.50 -1.14
N THR A 333 -12.66 -21.10 -0.11
CA THR A 333 -11.96 -19.81 -0.08
C THR A 333 -10.48 -19.93 0.32
N MET A 334 -10.09 -20.97 1.06
CA MET A 334 -8.71 -21.09 1.58
C MET A 334 -7.89 -22.19 0.93
N ASP A 335 -8.53 -23.27 0.44
CA ASP A 335 -7.85 -24.39 -0.22
C ASP A 335 -7.22 -23.93 -1.56
N PRO A 336 -5.88 -24.00 -1.71
CA PRO A 336 -5.21 -23.62 -2.95
C PRO A 336 -5.69 -24.38 -4.20
N ALA A 337 -6.29 -25.56 -4.06
CA ALA A 337 -6.77 -26.36 -5.17
C ALA A 337 -8.12 -25.88 -5.73
N THR A 338 -8.94 -25.19 -4.93
CA THR A 338 -10.32 -24.82 -5.30
C THR A 338 -10.61 -23.33 -5.23
N ARG A 339 -9.85 -22.58 -4.43
CA ARG A 339 -10.09 -21.15 -4.21
C ARG A 339 -9.83 -20.32 -5.45
N THR A 340 -10.50 -19.17 -5.50
CA THR A 340 -10.20 -18.09 -6.46
C THR A 340 -9.66 -16.88 -5.71
N LEU A 341 -8.51 -16.37 -6.14
CA LEU A 341 -7.88 -15.16 -5.61
C LEU A 341 -7.78 -14.12 -6.72
N LEU A 342 -8.06 -12.86 -6.40
CA LEU A 342 -7.78 -11.73 -7.28
C LEU A 342 -6.44 -11.14 -6.89
N GLN A 343 -5.47 -11.15 -7.80
CA GLN A 343 -4.19 -10.49 -7.59
C GLN A 343 -4.35 -8.97 -7.78
N VAL A 344 -3.80 -8.19 -6.86
CA VAL A 344 -3.85 -6.72 -6.93
C VAL A 344 -2.64 -6.23 -7.71
N GLU A 345 -2.88 -5.38 -8.70
CA GLU A 345 -1.84 -4.80 -9.56
C GLU A 345 -2.01 -3.27 -9.68
N ILE A 346 -0.87 -2.56 -9.78
CA ILE A 346 -0.86 -1.11 -10.05
C ILE A 346 -0.72 -0.90 -11.56
N ALA A 347 -1.85 -0.91 -12.26
CA ALA A 347 -1.89 -0.74 -13.71
C ALA A 347 -1.54 0.68 -14.15
N ASP A 348 -1.89 1.71 -13.37
CA ASP A 348 -1.49 3.12 -13.58
C ASP A 348 -1.40 3.80 -12.22
N ALA A 349 -0.18 4.15 -11.81
CA ALA A 349 0.08 4.79 -10.52
C ALA A 349 -0.53 6.19 -10.43
N ILE A 350 -0.65 6.93 -11.54
CA ILE A 350 -1.25 8.28 -11.53
C ILE A 350 -2.74 8.17 -11.30
N ALA A 351 -3.41 7.31 -12.06
CA ALA A 351 -4.84 7.09 -11.92
C ALA A 351 -5.18 6.50 -10.53
N ALA A 352 -4.37 5.57 -10.03
CA ALA A 352 -4.52 4.99 -8.70
C ALA A 352 -4.35 6.06 -7.61
N ASP A 353 -3.32 6.89 -7.69
CA ASP A 353 -3.07 7.99 -6.76
C ASP A 353 -4.25 8.98 -6.71
N GLN A 354 -4.73 9.40 -7.88
CA GLN A 354 -5.89 10.28 -7.99
C GLN A 354 -7.15 9.65 -7.40
N ALA A 355 -7.38 8.35 -7.65
CA ALA A 355 -8.51 7.63 -7.10
C ALA A 355 -8.45 7.55 -5.56
N PHE A 356 -7.31 7.18 -4.98
CA PHE A 356 -7.14 7.14 -3.53
C PHE A 356 -7.24 8.54 -2.92
N HIS A 357 -6.65 9.56 -3.54
CA HIS A 357 -6.73 10.93 -3.05
C HIS A 357 -8.18 11.45 -3.04
N MET A 358 -8.93 11.22 -4.11
CA MET A 358 -10.34 11.62 -4.20
C MET A 358 -11.23 10.86 -3.21
N LEU A 359 -11.08 9.53 -3.13
CA LEU A 359 -11.97 8.67 -2.35
C LEU A 359 -11.62 8.64 -0.86
N MET A 360 -10.33 8.78 -0.52
CA MET A 360 -9.82 8.60 0.84
C MET A 360 -9.30 9.91 1.45
N GLY A 361 -8.99 10.94 0.64
CA GLY A 361 -8.42 12.21 1.10
C GLY A 361 -9.41 13.16 1.78
N ASN A 362 -8.94 14.35 2.17
CA ASN A 362 -9.72 15.25 3.03
C ASN A 362 -10.86 15.98 2.31
N GLU A 363 -10.81 16.08 0.98
CA GLU A 363 -11.79 16.83 0.21
C GLU A 363 -13.12 16.08 0.07
N VAL A 364 -14.21 16.73 0.50
CA VAL A 364 -15.55 16.13 0.50
C VAL A 364 -16.24 16.28 -0.85
N LEU A 365 -16.08 17.44 -1.50
CA LEU A 365 -16.83 17.78 -2.72
C LEU A 365 -16.49 16.86 -3.91
N PRO A 366 -15.21 16.60 -4.26
CA PRO A 366 -14.87 15.69 -5.36
C PRO A 366 -15.42 14.29 -5.12
N ARG A 367 -15.28 13.79 -3.88
CA ARG A 367 -15.82 12.49 -3.46
C ARG A 367 -17.34 12.42 -3.62
N LYS A 368 -18.06 13.45 -3.17
CA LYS A 368 -19.52 13.52 -3.29
C LYS A 368 -19.95 13.49 -4.76
N ASN A 369 -19.30 14.27 -5.61
CA ASN A 369 -19.58 14.30 -7.05
C ASN A 369 -19.32 12.94 -7.70
N PHE A 370 -18.23 12.27 -7.33
CA PHE A 370 -17.92 10.92 -7.81
C PHE A 370 -19.01 9.91 -7.42
N ILE A 371 -19.43 9.90 -6.15
CA ILE A 371 -20.51 9.02 -5.66
C ILE A 371 -21.80 9.30 -6.42
N GLN A 372 -22.17 10.57 -6.60
CA GLN A 372 -23.40 10.93 -7.32
C GLN A 372 -23.37 10.49 -8.79
N ALA A 373 -22.24 10.67 -9.47
CA ALA A 373 -22.07 10.27 -10.87
C ALA A 373 -22.13 8.75 -11.08
N HIS A 374 -21.74 7.95 -10.08
CA HIS A 374 -21.67 6.49 -10.17
C HIS A 374 -22.74 5.76 -9.36
N ALA A 375 -23.64 6.47 -8.67
CA ALA A 375 -24.66 5.89 -7.79
C ALA A 375 -25.56 4.88 -8.50
N GLN A 376 -25.92 5.14 -9.76
CA GLN A 376 -26.78 4.25 -10.56
C GLN A 376 -26.07 2.99 -11.08
N ASN A 377 -24.74 2.95 -11.01
CA ASN A 377 -23.95 1.81 -11.47
C ASN A 377 -23.82 0.72 -10.39
N VAL A 378 -24.25 1.01 -9.16
CA VAL A 378 -24.14 0.08 -8.04
C VAL A 378 -25.26 -0.97 -8.15
N ARG A 379 -24.87 -2.21 -8.42
CA ARG A 379 -25.81 -3.34 -8.55
C ARG A 379 -26.15 -4.02 -7.22
N ASN A 380 -25.26 -3.92 -6.23
CA ASN A 380 -25.39 -4.56 -4.93
C ASN A 380 -25.23 -3.52 -3.81
N LEU A 381 -26.34 -2.93 -3.37
CA LEU A 381 -26.42 -2.18 -2.12
C LEU A 381 -27.15 -3.08 -1.12
N ASP A 382 -26.54 -3.33 0.04
CA ASP A 382 -27.28 -3.81 1.19
C ASP A 382 -28.20 -2.66 1.64
N ILE A 383 -29.50 -2.79 1.37
CA ILE A 383 -30.56 -1.89 1.85
C ILE A 383 -31.11 -2.45 3.16
#